data_AF-A0A8T6H3T9-F1
#
_entry.id   AF-A0A8T6H3T9-F1
#
_cell.length_a   1.000
_cell.length_b   1.000
_cell.length_c   1.000
_cell.angle_alpha   90.00
_cell.angle_beta   90.00
_cell.angle_gamma   90.00
#
_symmetry.space_group_name_H-M   'P 1'
#
loop_
_entity.id
_entity.type
_entity.pdbx_description
1 polymer ?
#
loop_
_entity_poly.entity_id
_entity_poly.type
_entity_poly.pdbx_seq_one_letter_code
_entity_poly.pdbx_strand_id
1 'polypeptide(L)'
;MSTIESINLIYRDPDIRGGRPCIVGTSLRVIDIVSAMRWNGRSPEQMADDYQITLGQVYAALAYYYCNQAEIDADIRESERKSKAIVEEVLADKDSLSSRLRRYMQDDEFRAAFTTATDASDEKRTARIRALFAKMEAQEQEINSFSATSTVTPLE
;
A
#
# COMPACT_ATOMS: atom_id res chain seq x y z
N MET A 1 -11.73 16.43 -48.33
CA MET A 1 -12.43 16.14 -47.06
C MET A 1 -11.43 15.48 -46.14
N SER A 2 -11.24 16.01 -44.94
CA SER A 2 -10.35 15.41 -43.93
C SER A 2 -11.21 14.69 -42.89
N THR A 3 -10.90 13.44 -42.59
CA THR A 3 -11.54 12.66 -41.53
C THR A 3 -10.62 12.65 -40.30
N ILE A 4 -11.18 12.87 -39.12
CA ILE A 4 -10.44 12.83 -37.84
C ILE A 4 -10.75 11.49 -37.17
N GLU A 5 -9.71 10.71 -36.90
CA GLU A 5 -9.82 9.46 -36.14
C GLU A 5 -9.36 9.68 -34.69
N SER A 6 -10.18 9.27 -33.73
CA SER A 6 -9.93 9.46 -32.29
C SER A 6 -9.53 8.15 -31.61
N ILE A 7 -8.59 8.23 -30.66
CA ILE A 7 -8.10 7.08 -29.90
C ILE A 7 -8.87 6.99 -28.56
N ASN A 8 -9.86 6.10 -28.50
CA ASN A 8 -10.77 5.94 -27.35
C ASN A 8 -10.24 4.92 -26.31
N LEU A 9 -9.07 5.16 -25.74
CA LEU A 9 -8.41 4.23 -24.80
C LEU A 9 -8.35 4.73 -23.35
N ILE A 10 -8.77 5.98 -23.09
CA ILE A 10 -8.80 6.58 -21.77
C ILE A 10 -10.24 6.98 -21.43
N TYR A 11 -10.68 6.62 -20.24
CA TYR A 11 -12.00 6.99 -19.72
C TYR A 11 -11.89 7.64 -18.34
N ARG A 12 -12.92 8.38 -17.97
CA ARG A 12 -13.11 8.92 -16.62
C ARG A 12 -14.49 8.53 -16.15
N ASP A 13 -14.55 8.11 -14.90
CA ASP A 13 -15.80 7.77 -14.24
C ASP A 13 -15.74 8.36 -12.82
N PRO A 14 -16.64 9.30 -12.46
CA PRO A 14 -16.67 9.91 -11.13
C PRO A 14 -16.78 8.90 -9.98
N ASP A 15 -17.47 7.78 -10.21
CA ASP A 15 -17.71 6.74 -9.21
C ASP A 15 -16.49 5.81 -9.05
N ILE A 16 -15.60 5.78 -10.05
CA ILE A 16 -14.41 4.93 -10.05
C ILE A 16 -13.16 5.78 -9.80
N ARG A 17 -12.49 5.52 -8.67
CA ARG A 17 -11.22 6.17 -8.30
C ARG A 17 -11.28 7.71 -8.28
N GLY A 18 -12.46 8.25 -7.99
CA GLY A 18 -12.71 9.68 -7.83
C GLY A 18 -12.57 10.46 -9.13
N GLY A 19 -13.03 9.92 -10.26
CA GLY A 19 -13.01 10.62 -11.55
C GLY A 19 -11.65 10.68 -12.24
N ARG A 20 -10.65 9.99 -11.69
CA ARG A 20 -9.28 10.00 -12.23
C ARG A 20 -9.21 9.24 -13.57
N PRO A 21 -8.44 9.74 -14.55
CA PRO A 21 -8.35 9.11 -15.86
C PRO A 21 -7.74 7.71 -15.77
N CYS A 22 -8.46 6.74 -16.32
CA CYS A 22 -8.13 5.33 -16.32
C CYS A 22 -8.05 4.76 -17.75
N ILE A 23 -7.26 3.70 -17.92
CA ILE A 23 -7.11 3.02 -19.21
C ILE A 23 -8.28 2.05 -19.40
N VAL A 24 -8.97 2.15 -20.54
CA VAL A 24 -10.14 1.32 -20.89
C VAL A 24 -9.81 -0.16 -20.77
N GLY A 25 -10.74 -0.92 -20.17
CA GLY A 25 -10.59 -2.36 -19.93
C GLY A 25 -9.69 -2.70 -18.75
N THR A 26 -9.19 -1.70 -18.01
CA THR A 26 -8.34 -1.92 -16.84
C THR A 26 -8.73 -1.01 -15.68
N SER A 27 -8.30 -1.41 -14.49
CA SER A 27 -8.21 -0.54 -13.33
C SER A 27 -6.79 0.04 -13.22
N LEU A 28 -6.23 0.60 -14.28
CA LEU A 28 -4.94 1.31 -14.22
C LEU A 28 -5.19 2.79 -14.50
N ARG A 29 -4.65 3.66 -13.64
CA ARG A 29 -4.74 5.11 -13.84
C ARG A 29 -3.64 5.55 -14.78
N VAL A 30 -3.87 6.64 -15.50
CA VAL A 30 -2.83 7.31 -16.27
C VAL A 30 -1.65 7.70 -15.38
N ILE A 31 -1.91 8.11 -14.14
CA ILE A 31 -0.86 8.46 -13.18
C ILE A 31 0.11 7.30 -12.95
N ASP A 32 -0.39 6.05 -12.92
CA ASP A 32 0.41 4.87 -12.58
C ASP A 32 1.44 4.59 -13.69
N ILE A 33 1.06 4.78 -14.96
CA ILE A 33 1.97 4.66 -16.11
C ILE A 33 3.01 5.79 -16.12
N VAL A 34 2.58 7.03 -15.89
CA VAL A 34 3.48 8.19 -15.85
C VAL A 34 4.50 8.04 -14.71
N SER A 35 4.04 7.54 -13.56
CA SER A 35 4.84 7.24 -12.38
C SER A 35 5.88 6.16 -12.66
N ALA A 36 5.47 5.06 -13.29
CA ALA A 36 6.38 3.98 -13.67
C ALA A 36 7.46 4.44 -14.65
N MET A 37 7.10 5.29 -15.62
CA MET A 37 8.08 5.84 -16.56
C MET A 37 9.06 6.81 -15.89
N ARG A 38 8.57 7.72 -15.04
CA ARG A 38 9.39 8.76 -14.40
C ARG A 38 10.31 8.24 -13.29
N TRP A 39 9.81 7.36 -12.43
CA TRP A 39 10.56 6.93 -11.25
C TRP A 39 11.26 5.59 -11.44
N ASN A 40 10.67 4.66 -12.19
CA ASN A 40 11.24 3.33 -12.37
C ASN A 40 12.05 3.21 -13.67
N GLY A 41 12.08 4.24 -14.52
CA GLY A 41 12.81 4.25 -15.79
C GLY A 41 12.40 3.13 -16.75
N ARG A 42 11.19 2.59 -16.60
CA ARG A 42 10.72 1.45 -17.41
C ARG A 42 10.42 1.91 -18.84
N SER A 43 10.76 1.06 -19.81
CA SER A 43 10.40 1.33 -21.19
C SER A 43 8.89 1.08 -21.41
N PRO A 44 8.26 1.73 -22.41
CA PRO A 44 6.85 1.50 -22.74
C PRO A 44 6.49 0.03 -23.00
N GLU A 45 7.42 -0.73 -23.60
CA GLU A 45 7.27 -2.16 -23.87
C GLU A 45 7.26 -2.96 -22.56
N GLN A 46 8.19 -2.65 -21.65
CA GLN A 46 8.22 -3.30 -20.33
C GLN A 46 6.93 -3.00 -19.56
N MET A 47 6.45 -1.76 -19.58
CA MET A 47 5.19 -1.39 -18.94
C MET A 47 3.99 -2.14 -19.54
N ALA A 48 3.97 -2.35 -20.85
CA ALA A 48 2.94 -3.15 -21.51
C ALA A 48 2.93 -4.59 -20.97
N ASP A 49 4.11 -5.22 -20.84
CA ASP A 49 4.26 -6.57 -20.33
C ASP A 49 3.92 -6.68 -18.84
N ASP A 50 4.43 -5.77 -18.01
CA ASP A 50 4.24 -5.75 -16.55
C ASP A 50 2.78 -5.60 -16.15
N TYR A 51 2.08 -4.69 -16.85
CA TYR A 51 0.69 -4.35 -16.55
C TYR A 51 -0.30 -5.15 -17.40
N GLN A 52 0.19 -6.05 -18.27
CA GLN A 52 -0.62 -6.84 -19.22
C GLN A 52 -1.57 -5.97 -20.06
N ILE A 53 -1.08 -4.82 -20.52
CA ILE A 53 -1.81 -3.88 -21.36
C ILE A 53 -1.15 -3.79 -22.74
N THR A 54 -1.91 -3.33 -23.73
CA THR A 54 -1.35 -3.14 -25.07
C THR A 54 -0.40 -1.94 -25.10
N LEU A 55 0.60 -2.01 -25.96
CA LEU A 55 1.52 -0.89 -26.19
C LEU A 55 0.77 0.39 -26.62
N GLY A 56 -0.31 0.24 -27.39
CA GLY A 56 -1.18 1.36 -27.78
C GLY A 56 -1.86 2.04 -26.59
N GLN A 57 -2.28 1.28 -25.57
CA GLN A 57 -2.82 1.85 -24.32
C GLN A 57 -1.76 2.59 -23.51
N VAL A 58 -0.53 2.08 -23.45
CA VAL A 58 0.60 2.79 -22.81
C VAL A 58 0.82 4.14 -23.49
N TYR A 59 0.97 4.16 -24.81
CA TYR A 59 1.17 5.40 -25.55
C TYR A 59 -0.02 6.34 -25.49
N ALA A 60 -1.26 5.83 -25.47
CA ALA A 60 -2.44 6.67 -25.26
C ALA A 60 -2.46 7.34 -23.89
N ALA A 61 -2.07 6.61 -22.83
CA ALA A 61 -1.95 7.18 -21.48
C ALA A 61 -0.86 8.25 -21.42
N LEU A 62 0.29 8.00 -22.06
CA LEU A 62 1.37 8.98 -22.15
C LEU A 62 0.96 10.22 -22.95
N ALA A 63 0.32 10.04 -24.10
CA ALA A 63 -0.21 11.16 -24.90
C ALA A 63 -1.21 11.99 -24.09
N TYR A 64 -2.12 11.33 -23.37
CA TYR A 64 -3.08 12.00 -22.49
C TYR A 64 -2.37 12.81 -21.40
N TYR A 65 -1.31 12.26 -20.81
CA TYR A 65 -0.48 12.98 -19.85
C TYR A 65 0.15 14.23 -20.46
N TYR A 66 0.79 14.14 -21.62
CA TYR A 66 1.42 15.30 -22.26
C TYR A 66 0.41 16.39 -22.65
N CYS A 67 -0.84 16.02 -22.96
CA CYS A 67 -1.92 16.98 -23.20
C CYS A 67 -2.49 17.62 -21.92
N ASN A 68 -2.35 16.98 -20.75
CA ASN A 68 -2.99 17.39 -19.49
C ASN A 68 -2.00 17.43 -18.31
N GLN A 69 -0.73 17.77 -18.56
CA GLN A 69 0.35 17.63 -17.58
C GLN A 69 0.05 18.33 -16.25
N ALA A 70 -0.46 19.56 -16.30
CA ALA A 70 -0.71 20.36 -15.11
C ALA A 70 -1.72 19.69 -14.15
N GLU A 71 -2.75 19.05 -14.71
CA GLU A 71 -3.75 18.32 -13.95
C GLU A 71 -3.15 17.05 -13.34
N ILE A 72 -2.48 16.23 -14.15
CA ILE A 72 -1.92 14.96 -13.68
C ILE A 72 -0.78 15.18 -12.68
N ASP A 73 0.05 16.21 -12.87
CA ASP A 73 1.11 16.57 -11.92
C ASP A 73 0.53 17.10 -10.59
N ALA A 74 -0.64 17.74 -10.60
CA ALA A 74 -1.36 18.09 -9.38
C ALA A 74 -1.87 16.83 -8.67
N ASP A 75 -2.47 15.90 -9.41
CA ASP A 75 -2.93 14.61 -8.87
C ASP A 75 -1.78 13.78 -8.27
N ILE A 76 -0.62 13.76 -8.94
CA ILE A 76 0.58 13.08 -8.45
C ILE A 76 1.01 13.67 -7.10
N ARG A 77 1.16 15.00 -7.02
CA ARG A 77 1.55 15.69 -5.77
C ARG A 77 0.55 15.46 -4.63
N GLU A 78 -0.75 15.48 -4.94
CA GLU A 78 -1.78 15.18 -3.96
C GLU A 78 -1.68 13.74 -3.46
N SER A 79 -1.45 12.78 -4.37
CA SER A 79 -1.26 11.37 -4.03
C SER A 79 -0.04 11.17 -3.14
N GLU A 80 1.09 11.80 -3.46
CA GLU A 80 2.30 11.75 -2.64
C GLU A 80 2.09 12.33 -1.25
N ARG A 81 1.38 13.45 -1.14
CA ARG A 81 1.06 14.07 0.15
C ARG A 81 0.23 13.15 1.03
N LYS A 82 -0.80 12.50 0.46
CA LYS A 82 -1.63 11.53 1.17
C LYS A 82 -0.80 10.31 1.62
N SER A 83 0.02 9.77 0.73
CA SER A 83 0.90 8.65 1.05
C SER A 83 1.89 8.98 2.16
N LYS A 84 2.51 10.17 2.15
CA LYS A 84 3.45 10.61 3.19
C LYS A 84 2.77 10.73 4.56
N ALA A 85 1.57 11.33 4.61
CA ALA A 85 0.82 11.47 5.86
C ALA A 85 0.48 10.11 6.49
N ILE A 86 0.06 9.14 5.67
CA ILE A 86 -0.23 7.77 6.14
C ILE A 86 1.05 7.10 6.64
N VAL A 87 2.17 7.24 5.92
CA VAL A 87 3.45 6.68 6.37
C VAL A 87 3.91 7.31 7.68
N GLU A 88 3.77 8.62 7.84
CA GLU A 88 4.12 9.33 9.07
C GLU A 88 3.25 8.89 10.26
N GLU A 89 1.95 8.72 10.05
CA GLU A 89 1.02 8.15 11.03
C GLU A 89 1.41 6.71 11.43
N VAL A 90 1.66 5.85 10.44
CA VAL A 90 2.09 4.47 10.66
C VAL A 90 3.45 4.38 11.34
N LEU A 91 4.38 5.29 11.03
CA LEU A 91 5.69 5.35 11.69
C LEU A 91 5.58 5.84 13.13
N ALA A 92 4.73 6.83 13.40
CA ALA A 92 4.44 7.28 14.76
C ALA A 92 3.84 6.16 15.63
N ASP A 93 3.02 5.28 15.04
CA ASP A 93 2.50 4.09 15.72
C ASP A 93 3.55 2.94 15.82
N LYS A 94 4.40 2.78 14.80
CA LYS A 94 5.52 1.81 14.84
C LYS A 94 6.54 2.13 15.90
N ASP A 95 6.77 3.40 16.24
CA ASP A 95 7.61 3.76 17.38
C ASP A 95 7.00 3.30 18.70
N SER A 96 5.67 3.18 18.83
CA SER A 96 5.01 2.58 20.00
C SER A 96 5.26 1.07 20.08
N LEU A 97 5.10 0.32 18.98
CA LEU A 97 5.36 -1.12 18.93
C LEU A 97 6.85 -1.46 19.07
N SER A 98 7.72 -0.72 18.38
CA SER A 98 9.17 -0.92 18.39
C SER A 98 9.77 -0.51 19.75
N SER A 99 9.26 0.56 20.38
CA SER A 99 9.70 0.96 21.72
C SER A 99 9.19 0.00 22.80
N ARG A 100 7.98 -0.56 22.64
CA ARG A 100 7.48 -1.64 23.50
C ARG A 100 8.30 -2.90 23.35
N LEU A 101 8.59 -3.32 22.11
CA LEU A 101 9.42 -4.49 21.82
C LEU A 101 10.85 -4.31 22.36
N ARG A 102 11.43 -3.11 22.22
CA ARG A 102 12.75 -2.76 22.78
C ARG A 102 12.76 -2.78 24.31
N ARG A 103 11.67 -2.37 24.96
CA ARG A 103 11.48 -2.46 26.41
C ARG A 103 11.36 -3.91 26.87
N TYR A 104 10.58 -4.73 26.14
CA TYR A 104 10.49 -6.18 26.36
C TYR A 104 11.83 -6.91 26.17
N MET A 105 12.72 -6.42 25.30
CA MET A 105 14.06 -6.99 25.07
C MET A 105 15.12 -6.55 26.10
N GLN A 106 14.83 -5.53 26.93
CA GLN A 106 15.72 -5.07 28.00
C GLN A 106 15.38 -5.67 29.38
N ASP A 107 14.30 -6.43 29.49
CA ASP A 107 14.02 -7.23 30.68
C ASP A 107 15.00 -8.41 30.76
N ASP A 108 15.89 -8.36 31.76
CA ASP A 108 16.94 -9.37 31.99
C ASP A 108 16.37 -10.78 32.19
N GLU A 109 15.15 -10.91 32.72
CA GLU A 109 14.43 -12.19 32.84
C GLU A 109 14.09 -12.81 31.48
N PHE A 110 13.69 -12.01 30.48
CA PHE A 110 13.30 -12.52 29.17
C PHE A 110 14.54 -12.83 28.32
N ARG A 111 15.59 -12.02 28.43
CA ARG A 111 16.88 -12.27 27.75
C ARG A 111 17.50 -13.59 28.22
N ALA A 112 17.43 -13.88 29.53
CA ALA A 112 17.89 -15.15 30.12
C ALA A 112 17.08 -16.36 29.62
N ALA A 113 15.76 -16.21 29.47
CA ALA A 113 14.86 -17.24 28.93
C ALA A 113 15.09 -17.50 27.42
N PHE A 114 15.44 -16.47 26.66
CA PHE A 114 15.73 -16.58 25.22
C PHE A 114 17.10 -17.22 24.95
N THR A 115 18.13 -16.91 25.76
CA THR A 115 19.45 -17.52 25.64
C THR A 115 19.49 -18.98 26.09
N THR A 116 18.68 -19.38 27.08
CA THR A 116 18.54 -20.81 27.43
C THR A 116 17.66 -21.59 26.42
N ALA A 117 16.94 -20.88 25.55
CA ALA A 117 16.14 -21.45 24.48
C ALA A 117 16.90 -21.67 23.15
N THR A 118 18.20 -21.39 23.08
CA THR A 118 19.01 -21.69 21.87
C THR A 118 19.82 -23.00 21.95
N ASP A 119 20.04 -23.58 23.13
CA ASP A 119 21.01 -24.71 23.31
C ASP A 119 20.45 -26.16 23.55
N ALA A 120 19.18 -26.46 23.28
CA ALA A 120 18.57 -27.76 23.61
C ALA A 120 17.53 -28.22 22.56
N SER A 121 17.88 -29.24 21.80
CA SER A 121 17.00 -30.00 20.91
C SER A 121 15.89 -30.70 21.71
N ASP A 122 14.69 -30.10 21.85
CA ASP A 122 13.58 -30.78 22.52
C ASP A 122 12.18 -30.26 22.12
N GLU A 123 11.24 -31.18 21.90
CA GLU A 123 9.86 -31.00 21.41
C GLU A 123 9.01 -30.07 22.29
N LYS A 124 9.41 -29.93 23.56
CA LYS A 124 8.86 -28.95 24.50
C LYS A 124 9.08 -27.49 24.07
N ARG A 125 10.08 -27.18 23.23
CA ARG A 125 10.31 -25.83 22.67
C ARG A 125 9.25 -25.41 21.68
N THR A 126 8.85 -26.31 20.78
CA THR A 126 7.78 -26.05 19.80
C THR A 126 6.46 -25.80 20.51
N ALA A 127 6.17 -26.55 21.58
CA ALA A 127 4.98 -26.37 22.39
C ALA A 127 4.95 -25.01 23.12
N ARG A 128 6.11 -24.56 23.64
CA ARG A 128 6.18 -23.31 24.44
C ARG A 128 6.22 -22.05 23.57
N ILE A 129 6.86 -22.11 22.41
CA ILE A 129 6.80 -21.05 21.39
C ILE A 129 5.37 -20.97 20.82
N ARG A 130 4.74 -22.11 20.50
CA ARG A 130 3.33 -22.15 20.06
C ARG A 130 2.38 -21.59 21.13
N ALA A 131 2.62 -21.84 22.42
CA ALA A 131 1.82 -21.29 23.51
C ALA A 131 2.02 -19.77 23.68
N LEU A 132 3.23 -19.24 23.43
CA LEU A 132 3.50 -17.80 23.42
C LEU A 132 2.81 -17.11 22.24
N PHE A 133 2.91 -17.67 21.03
CA PHE A 133 2.20 -17.16 19.86
C PHE A 133 0.68 -17.23 20.01
N ALA A 134 0.14 -18.30 20.59
CA ALA A 134 -1.31 -18.41 20.86
C ALA A 134 -1.80 -17.38 21.90
N LYS A 135 -0.98 -17.05 22.90
CA LYS A 135 -1.28 -15.96 23.85
C LYS A 135 -1.24 -14.59 23.19
N MET A 136 -0.33 -14.38 22.23
CA MET A 136 -0.27 -13.16 21.43
C MET A 136 -1.50 -13.02 20.52
N GLU A 137 -1.92 -14.08 19.81
CA GLU A 137 -3.11 -14.06 18.95
C GLU A 137 -4.41 -13.83 19.73
N ALA A 138 -4.57 -14.44 20.91
CA ALA A 138 -5.77 -14.24 21.74
C ALA A 138 -5.90 -12.78 22.21
N GLN A 139 -4.78 -12.12 22.50
CA GLN A 139 -4.77 -10.74 22.97
C GLN A 139 -4.94 -9.74 21.80
N GLU A 140 -4.48 -10.09 20.60
CA GLU A 140 -4.73 -9.34 19.37
C GLU A 140 -6.22 -9.36 18.97
N GLN A 141 -6.92 -10.48 19.20
CA GLN A 141 -8.37 -10.57 19.01
C GLN A 141 -9.17 -9.74 20.04
N GLU A 142 -8.70 -9.65 21.29
CA GLU A 142 -9.30 -8.74 22.28
C GLU A 142 -9.13 -7.26 21.88
N ILE A 143 -7.95 -6.87 21.39
CA ILE A 143 -7.67 -5.51 20.91
C ILE A 143 -8.55 -5.18 19.68
N ASN A 144 -8.72 -6.12 18.75
CA ASN A 144 -9.56 -5.92 17.57
C ASN A 144 -11.06 -5.85 17.91
N SER A 145 -11.51 -6.53 18.98
CA SER A 145 -12.88 -6.43 19.50
C SER A 145 -13.19 -5.07 20.16
N PHE A 146 -12.17 -4.40 20.70
CA PHE A 146 -12.31 -3.07 21.31
C PHE A 146 -12.43 -1.96 20.24
N SER A 147 -11.82 -2.15 19.07
CA SER A 147 -11.91 -1.23 17.91
C SER A 147 -13.32 -1.21 17.26
N ALA A 148 -14.04 -2.34 17.29
CA ALA A 148 -15.35 -2.47 16.63
C ALA A 148 -16.54 -1.80 17.37
N THR A 149 -16.36 -1.32 18.61
CA THR A 149 -17.45 -0.71 19.39
C THR A 149 -17.52 0.82 19.26
N SER A 150 -16.52 1.45 18.63
CA SER A 150 -16.53 2.91 18.40
C SER A 150 -17.28 3.25 17.11
N THR A 151 -18.57 2.90 17.06
CA THR A 151 -19.48 3.52 16.09
C THR A 151 -19.85 4.90 16.62
N VAL A 152 -19.32 5.91 15.94
CA VAL A 152 -19.63 7.32 16.11
C VAL A 152 -21.14 7.50 16.07
N THR A 153 -21.73 7.90 17.21
CA THR A 153 -23.10 8.42 17.24
C THR A 153 -23.02 9.89 16.78
N PRO A 154 -23.69 10.30 15.69
CA PRO A 154 -23.75 11.70 15.31
C PRO A 154 -24.76 12.41 16.22
N LEU A 155 -24.38 13.53 16.83
CA LEU A 155 -25.28 14.41 17.57
C LEU A 155 -25.38 15.75 16.84
N GLU A 156 -26.64 16.17 16.71
CA GLU A 156 -27.18 17.40 16.11
C GLU A 156 -26.56 18.70 16.63
#